data_AF-A0AA34S1I7-F1
#
_entry.id   AF-A0AA34S1I7-F1
#
_cell.length_a   1.000
_cell.length_b   1.000
_cell.length_c   1.000
_cell.angle_alpha   90.00
_cell.angle_beta   90.00
_cell.angle_gamma   90.00
#
_symmetry.space_group_name_H-M   'P 1'
#
loop_
_entity.id
_entity.type
_entity.pdbx_description
1 polymer ?
#
loop_
_entity_poly.entity_id
_entity_poly.type
_entity_poly.pdbx_seq_one_letter_code
_entity_poly.pdbx_strand_id
1 'polypeptide(L)'
;MDANLNLKAALAVALKTAETQRATVPALPEGWIQAASQAFVADDSQAIEAAALTIIDAHSGYAASWDKRPWLADLRTAATEPLARRLAKRLVEEEGHDRALHAYMRRTGADEPRARSVLASF
;
A
#
# COMPACT_ATOMS: atom_id res chain seq x y z
N MET A 1 -9.23 12.72 -4.40
CA MET A 1 -9.11 12.08 -3.07
C MET A 1 -7.65 11.64 -2.95
N ASP A 2 -6.95 12.11 -1.93
CA ASP A 2 -5.51 11.84 -1.75
C ASP A 2 -5.29 10.34 -1.50
N ALA A 3 -4.39 9.73 -2.26
CA ALA A 3 -4.09 8.30 -2.16
C ALA A 3 -3.61 7.92 -0.74
N ASN A 4 -2.93 8.87 -0.09
CA ASN A 4 -2.42 8.71 1.26
C ASN A 4 -3.56 8.69 2.30
N LEU A 5 -4.61 9.50 2.10
CA LEU A 5 -5.83 9.47 2.92
C LEU A 5 -6.55 8.13 2.82
N ASN A 6 -6.64 7.56 1.61
CA ASN A 6 -7.25 6.24 1.40
C ASN A 6 -6.43 5.12 2.04
N LEU A 7 -5.10 5.18 1.93
CA LEU A 7 -4.20 4.20 2.55
C LEU A 7 -4.29 4.23 4.07
N LYS A 8 -4.26 5.43 4.65
CA LYS A 8 -4.45 5.64 6.10
C LYS A 8 -5.81 5.10 6.56
N ALA A 9 -6.90 5.38 5.85
CA ALA A 9 -8.20 4.83 6.22
C ALA A 9 -8.23 3.29 6.18
N ALA A 10 -7.67 2.68 5.13
CA ALA A 10 -7.63 1.23 5.00
C ALA A 10 -6.76 0.56 6.07
N LEU A 11 -5.60 1.15 6.42
CA LEU A 11 -4.74 0.64 7.49
C LEU A 11 -5.42 0.75 8.87
N ALA A 12 -6.23 1.79 9.10
CA ALA A 12 -7.01 1.92 10.33
C ALA A 12 -8.07 0.82 10.47
N VAL A 13 -8.73 0.46 9.36
CA VAL A 13 -9.66 -0.68 9.31
C VAL A 13 -8.94 -2.00 9.59
N ALA A 14 -7.74 -2.19 9.03
CA ALA A 14 -6.92 -3.38 9.28
C ALA A 14 -6.54 -3.49 10.77
N LEU A 15 -6.10 -2.40 11.41
CA LEU A 15 -5.79 -2.34 12.83
C LEU A 15 -7.01 -2.68 13.71
N LYS A 16 -8.15 -2.02 13.45
CA LYS A 16 -9.38 -2.29 14.20
C LYS A 16 -9.84 -3.74 14.05
N THR A 17 -9.66 -4.32 12.87
CA THR A 17 -9.96 -5.74 12.63
C THR A 17 -9.01 -6.64 13.39
N ALA A 18 -7.71 -6.33 13.41
CA ALA A 18 -6.71 -7.05 14.19
C ALA A 18 -7.02 -7.00 15.69
N GLU A 19 -7.48 -5.88 16.22
CA GLU A 19 -7.92 -5.76 17.62
C GLU A 19 -9.16 -6.59 17.92
N THR A 20 -10.18 -6.52 17.06
CA THR A 20 -11.47 -7.19 17.26
C THR A 20 -11.37 -8.70 17.04
N GLN A 21 -10.48 -9.15 16.14
CA GLN A 21 -10.40 -10.54 15.69
C GLN A 21 -8.97 -11.08 15.79
N ARG A 22 -8.28 -10.82 16.91
CA ARG A 22 -6.88 -11.27 17.14
C ARG A 22 -6.65 -12.75 16.89
N ALA A 23 -7.63 -13.60 17.23
CA ALA A 23 -7.52 -15.05 17.05
C ALA A 23 -7.53 -15.48 15.58
N THR A 24 -8.04 -14.63 14.68
CA THR A 24 -8.13 -14.94 13.26
C THR A 24 -7.10 -14.16 12.46
N VAL A 25 -6.78 -12.92 12.83
CA VAL A 25 -5.80 -12.10 12.11
C VAL A 25 -4.39 -12.65 12.37
N PRO A 26 -3.64 -13.03 11.31
CA PRO A 26 -2.30 -13.55 11.49
C PRO A 26 -1.35 -12.45 12.01
N ALA A 27 -0.46 -12.87 12.91
CA ALA A 27 0.63 -12.03 13.42
C ALA A 27 1.82 -11.99 12.44
N LEU A 28 1.55 -11.82 11.15
CA LEU A 28 2.56 -11.82 10.09
C LEU A 28 2.58 -10.47 9.35
N PRO A 29 3.73 -9.80 9.21
CA PRO A 29 4.96 -10.09 9.93
C PRO A 29 4.81 -9.82 11.42
N GLU A 30 5.61 -10.46 12.26
CA GLU A 30 5.54 -10.25 13.70
C GLU A 30 5.69 -8.75 14.03
N GLY A 31 4.87 -8.23 14.94
CA GLY A 31 4.92 -6.83 15.35
C GLY A 31 4.28 -5.81 14.38
N TRP A 32 3.69 -6.24 13.25
CA TRP A 32 3.10 -5.29 12.28
C TRP A 32 2.00 -4.41 12.88
N ILE A 33 1.20 -4.96 13.79
CA ILE A 33 0.12 -4.23 14.47
C ILE A 33 0.72 -3.08 15.28
N GLN A 34 1.79 -3.35 16.05
CA GLN A 34 2.47 -2.34 16.85
C GLN A 34 3.12 -1.27 15.98
N ALA A 35 3.80 -1.67 14.90
CA ALA A 35 4.42 -0.73 13.96
C ALA A 35 3.38 0.18 13.29
N ALA A 36 2.27 -0.40 12.83
CA ALA A 36 1.17 0.36 12.25
C ALA A 36 0.55 1.32 13.29
N SER A 37 0.28 0.87 14.52
CA SER A 37 -0.22 1.74 15.59
C SER A 37 0.72 2.91 15.90
N GLN A 38 2.04 2.67 15.96
CA GLN A 38 3.04 3.73 16.18
C GLN A 38 3.05 4.74 15.03
N ALA A 39 2.94 4.27 13.78
CA ALA A 39 2.86 5.15 12.61
C ALA A 39 1.62 6.06 12.66
N PHE A 40 0.47 5.55 13.14
CA PHE A 40 -0.73 6.37 13.36
C PHE A 40 -0.55 7.42 14.46
N VAL A 41 0.06 7.04 15.59
CA VAL A 41 0.30 7.98 16.70
C VAL A 41 1.25 9.09 16.30
N ALA A 42 2.26 8.79 15.49
CA ALA A 42 3.22 9.77 14.96
C ALA A 42 2.67 10.60 13.79
N ASP A 43 1.51 10.25 13.23
CA ASP A 43 0.96 10.78 11.97
C ASP A 43 1.96 10.77 10.80
N ASP A 44 2.85 9.77 10.80
CA ASP A 44 3.91 9.64 9.81
C ASP A 44 3.40 8.92 8.57
N SER A 45 3.17 9.68 7.51
CA SER A 45 2.68 9.18 6.23
C SER A 45 3.61 8.13 5.60
N GLN A 46 4.93 8.27 5.74
CA GLN A 46 5.88 7.31 5.19
C GLN A 46 5.86 6.01 6.00
N ALA A 47 5.77 6.10 7.32
CA ALA A 47 5.66 4.93 8.18
C ALA A 47 4.31 4.19 7.96
N ILE A 48 3.21 4.92 7.75
CA ILE A 48 1.90 4.34 7.39
C ILE A 48 2.00 3.57 6.08
N GLU A 49 2.62 4.18 5.06
CA GLU A 49 2.83 3.52 3.77
C GLU A 49 3.71 2.27 3.94
N ALA A 50 4.86 2.39 4.60
CA ALA A 50 5.76 1.27 4.83
C ALA A 50 5.10 0.11 5.58
N ALA A 51 4.29 0.40 6.61
CA ALA A 51 3.55 -0.61 7.34
C ALA A 51 2.50 -1.31 6.45
N ALA A 52 1.73 -0.55 5.67
CA ALA A 52 0.74 -1.10 4.74
C ALA A 52 1.38 -2.03 3.69
N LEU A 53 2.49 -1.60 3.09
CA LEU A 53 3.21 -2.41 2.11
C LEU A 53 3.79 -3.68 2.73
N THR A 54 4.38 -3.55 3.91
CA THR A 54 4.95 -4.69 4.66
C THR A 54 3.88 -5.74 4.98
N ILE A 55 2.68 -5.31 5.36
CA ILE A 55 1.53 -6.20 5.56
C ILE A 55 1.15 -6.87 4.24
N ILE A 56 0.99 -6.11 3.15
CA ILE A 56 0.61 -6.67 1.85
C ILE A 56 1.63 -7.72 1.37
N ASP A 57 2.93 -7.40 1.44
CA ASP A 57 4.01 -8.29 1.02
C ASP A 57 4.01 -9.57 1.84
N ALA A 58 3.99 -9.47 3.17
CA ALA A 58 3.93 -10.63 4.06
C ALA A 58 2.69 -11.51 3.83
N HIS A 59 1.57 -10.92 3.40
CA HIS A 59 0.33 -11.64 3.14
C HIS A 59 0.18 -12.08 1.66
N SER A 60 1.06 -11.67 0.76
CA SER A 60 1.04 -12.05 -0.66
C SER A 60 1.78 -13.37 -0.94
N GLY A 61 2.67 -13.79 -0.03
CA GLY A 61 3.37 -15.08 -0.13
C GLY A 61 2.55 -16.30 0.32
N TYR A 62 1.43 -16.08 1.00
CA TYR A 62 0.60 -17.15 1.56
C TYR A 62 -0.75 -17.19 0.84
N ALA A 63 -0.86 -18.02 -0.20
CA ALA A 63 -2.12 -18.39 -0.84
C ALA A 63 -3.01 -19.26 0.10
N ALA A 64 -3.20 -18.82 1.34
CA ALA A 64 -4.00 -19.46 2.36
C ALA A 64 -5.31 -18.68 2.56
N SER A 65 -6.30 -19.32 3.20
CA SER A 65 -7.70 -18.89 3.42
C SER A 65 -7.95 -17.44 3.88
N TRP A 66 -6.92 -16.69 4.24
CA TRP A 66 -6.97 -15.30 4.69
C TRP A 66 -6.96 -14.28 3.54
N ASP A 67 -6.60 -14.69 2.33
CA ASP A 67 -6.59 -13.83 1.15
C ASP A 67 -7.98 -13.31 0.75
N LYS A 68 -9.02 -13.94 1.31
CA LYS A 68 -10.44 -13.60 1.13
C LYS A 68 -10.96 -12.57 2.14
N ARG A 69 -10.10 -11.99 2.98
CA ARG A 69 -10.53 -11.02 3.99
C ARG A 69 -10.76 -9.64 3.38
N PRO A 70 -11.95 -9.03 3.57
CA PRO A 70 -12.27 -7.72 3.00
C PRO A 70 -11.23 -6.64 3.33
N TRP A 71 -10.79 -6.54 4.58
CA TRP A 71 -9.83 -5.51 5.01
C TRP A 71 -8.47 -5.59 4.28
N LEU A 72 -8.03 -6.78 3.88
CA LEU A 72 -6.78 -6.97 3.16
C LEU A 72 -6.93 -6.59 1.68
N ALA A 73 -8.10 -6.87 1.09
CA ALA A 73 -8.43 -6.41 -0.25
C ALA A 73 -8.56 -4.87 -0.32
N ASP A 74 -9.17 -4.26 0.69
CA ASP A 74 -9.28 -2.80 0.83
C ASP A 74 -7.88 -2.17 0.96
N LEU A 75 -7.00 -2.77 1.80
CA LEU A 75 -5.63 -2.31 1.97
C LEU A 75 -4.82 -2.41 0.67
N ARG A 76 -4.95 -3.50 -0.09
CA ARG A 76 -4.30 -3.66 -1.41
C ARG A 76 -4.79 -2.64 -2.43
N THR A 77 -6.09 -2.38 -2.44
CA THR A 77 -6.69 -1.38 -3.33
C THR A 77 -6.16 0.00 -2.99
N ALA A 78 -6.14 0.36 -1.71
CA ALA A 78 -5.61 1.64 -1.25
C ALA A 78 -4.10 1.79 -1.50
N ALA A 79 -3.35 0.69 -1.42
CA ALA A 79 -1.91 0.68 -1.68
C ALA A 79 -1.53 0.61 -3.17
N THR A 80 -2.48 0.41 -4.09
CA THR A 80 -2.21 0.27 -5.52
C THR A 80 -1.48 1.50 -6.09
N GLU A 81 -1.96 2.69 -5.75
CA GLU A 81 -1.39 3.97 -6.18
C GLU A 81 0.00 4.24 -5.53
N PRO A 82 0.19 4.13 -4.20
CA PRO A 82 1.51 4.20 -3.57
C PRO A 82 2.54 3.22 -4.16
N LEU A 83 2.15 1.95 -4.34
CA LEU A 83 3.01 0.93 -4.96
C LEU A 83 3.39 1.29 -6.39
N ALA A 84 2.44 1.79 -7.18
CA ALA A 84 2.69 2.24 -8.54
C ALA A 84 3.65 3.42 -8.56
N ARG A 85 3.53 4.38 -7.62
CA ARG A 85 4.47 5.52 -7.50
C ARG A 85 5.87 5.06 -7.14
N ARG A 86 6.02 4.19 -6.15
CA ARG A 86 7.32 3.66 -5.73
C ARG A 86 8.01 2.89 -6.86
N LEU A 87 7.26 2.06 -7.58
CA LEU A 87 7.77 1.35 -8.76
C LEU A 87 8.15 2.32 -9.89
N ALA A 88 7.28 3.29 -10.18
CA ALA A 88 7.52 4.28 -11.23
C ALA A 88 8.77 5.12 -10.94
N LYS A 89 8.95 5.58 -9.69
CA LYS A 89 10.16 6.28 -9.27
C LYS A 89 11.42 5.46 -9.52
N ARG A 90 11.41 4.18 -9.11
CA ARG A 90 12.55 3.27 -9.36
C ARG A 90 12.82 3.09 -10.87
N LEU A 91 11.77 2.93 -11.67
CA LEU A 91 11.90 2.78 -13.13
C LEU A 91 12.37 4.08 -13.81
N VAL A 92 12.03 5.25 -13.28
CA VAL A 92 12.58 6.53 -13.77
C VAL A 92 14.11 6.54 -13.61
N GLU A 93 14.61 6.06 -12.47
CA GLU A 93 16.05 5.99 -12.17
C GLU A 93 16.77 4.90 -12.98
N GLU A 94 16.13 3.75 -13.23
CA GLU A 94 16.75 2.56 -13.84
C GLU A 94 16.57 2.46 -15.37
N GLU A 95 15.37 2.76 -15.88
CA GLU A 95 14.93 2.40 -17.23
C GLU A 95 14.39 3.62 -18.03
N GLY A 96 14.23 4.77 -17.38
CA GLY A 96 13.77 6.01 -18.00
C GLY A 96 12.25 6.26 -17.91
N HIS A 97 11.85 7.47 -18.30
CA HIS A 97 10.50 7.99 -18.05
C HIS A 97 9.39 7.24 -18.80
N ASP A 98 9.60 6.84 -20.05
CA ASP A 98 8.57 6.16 -20.84
C ASP A 98 8.20 4.80 -20.24
N ARG A 99 9.19 4.08 -19.72
CA ARG A 99 8.97 2.78 -19.09
C ARG A 99 8.23 2.90 -17.76
N ALA A 100 8.62 3.88 -16.95
CA ALA A 100 7.93 4.23 -15.72
C ALA A 100 6.47 4.66 -15.98
N LEU A 101 6.24 5.43 -17.05
CA LEU A 101 4.91 5.93 -17.43
C LEU A 101 3.96 4.77 -17.75
N HIS A 102 4.40 3.86 -18.64
CA HIS A 102 3.62 2.68 -19.00
C HIS A 102 3.36 1.76 -17.80
N ALA A 103 4.36 1.55 -16.94
CA ALA A 103 4.22 0.71 -15.75
C ALA A 103 3.20 1.30 -14.76
N TYR A 104 3.25 2.62 -14.54
CA TYR A 104 2.32 3.32 -13.67
C TYR A 104 0.89 3.25 -14.22
N MET A 105 0.67 3.65 -15.48
CA MET A 105 -0.65 3.62 -16.13
C MET A 105 -1.27 2.22 -16.11
N ARG A 106 -0.48 1.18 -16.41
CA ARG A 106 -0.96 -0.21 -16.40
C ARG A 106 -1.45 -0.65 -15.01
N ARG A 107 -0.81 -0.17 -13.95
CA ARG A 107 -1.10 -0.59 -12.57
C ARG A 107 -2.24 0.19 -11.93
N THR A 108 -2.38 1.47 -12.27
CA THR A 108 -3.38 2.36 -11.67
C THR A 108 -4.61 2.58 -12.55
N GLY A 109 -4.52 2.27 -13.85
CA GLY A 109 -5.54 2.63 -14.84
C GLY A 109 -5.60 4.13 -15.13
N ALA A 110 -4.62 4.91 -14.68
CA ALA A 110 -4.55 6.34 -14.94
C ALA A 110 -4.36 6.64 -16.43
N ASP A 111 -4.94 7.75 -16.89
CA ASP A 111 -4.64 8.31 -18.20
C ASP A 111 -3.21 8.89 -18.25
N GLU A 112 -2.73 9.11 -19.48
CA GLU A 112 -1.37 9.59 -19.70
C GLU A 112 -1.10 10.97 -19.07
N PRO A 113 -1.99 11.98 -19.17
CA PRO A 113 -1.76 13.28 -18.53
C PRO A 113 -1.58 13.18 -17.02
N ARG A 114 -2.42 12.40 -16.33
CA ARG A 114 -2.29 12.17 -14.89
C ARG A 114 -1.00 11.44 -14.56
N ALA A 115 -0.67 10.40 -15.33
CA ALA A 115 0.55 9.63 -15.11
C ALA A 115 1.82 10.48 -15.30
N ARG A 116 1.87 11.32 -16.35
CA ARG A 116 2.97 12.27 -16.57
C ARG A 116 3.10 13.28 -15.44
N SER A 117 1.98 13.81 -14.95
CA SER A 117 1.97 14.75 -13.81
C SER A 117 2.55 14.12 -12.55
N VAL A 118 2.22 12.85 -12.28
CA VAL A 118 2.78 12.11 -11.15
C VAL A 118 4.28 11.86 -11.33
N LEU A 119 4.70 11.43 -12.53
CA LEU A 119 6.12 11.17 -12.79
C LEU A 119 6.99 12.43 -12.73
N ALA A 120 6.45 13.59 -13.12
CA ALA A 120 7.16 14.87 -13.02
C ALA A 120 7.39 15.36 -11.58
N SER A 121 6.79 14.69 -10.58
CA SER A 121 6.99 14.99 -9.15
C SER A 121 8.10 14.15 -8.50
N PHE A 122 8.71 13.24 -9.25
CA PHE A 122 9.84 12.42 -8.80
C PHE A 122 11.18 13.10 -9.08
#